data_AF-G3HQY4-F1
#
_entry.id   AF-G3HQY4-F1
#
_cell.length_a   1.000
_cell.length_b   1.000
_cell.length_c   1.000
_cell.angle_alpha   90.00
_cell.angle_beta   90.00
_cell.angle_gamma   90.00
#
_symmetry.space_group_name_H-M   'P 1'
#
loop_
_entity.id
_entity.type
_entity.pdbx_description
1 polymer ?
#
loop_
_entity_poly.entity_id
_entity_poly.type
_entity_poly.pdbx_seq_one_letter_code
_entity_poly.pdbx_strand_id
1 'polypeptide(L)'
;MTFSDTIFCFSDVDLSKYILAIAELMELDKVKKFVRKNGISETKIDEIKNDYFQNTAEQKIQMLQWWYQSHGKKDAYHTLIKSLKKINCCALAERIQDIVMKDIKNSTSDNRNENESENYLSSS
;
A
#
# COMPACT_ATOMS: atom_id res chain seq x y z
N MET A 1 6.00 -9.46 29.26
CA MET A 1 6.31 -9.67 27.82
C MET A 1 5.56 -8.60 27.07
N THR A 2 6.27 -7.57 26.63
CA THR A 2 5.72 -6.30 26.14
C THR A 2 5.08 -6.47 24.78
N PHE A 3 3.78 -6.17 24.68
CA PHE A 3 2.98 -6.15 23.46
C PHE A 3 3.33 -4.93 22.58
N SER A 4 4.62 -4.63 22.45
CA SER A 4 5.14 -3.34 21.95
C SER A 4 5.94 -3.48 20.66
N ASP A 5 6.40 -4.69 20.31
CA ASP A 5 7.26 -4.91 19.13
C ASP A 5 6.49 -5.20 17.84
N THR A 6 5.16 -5.25 17.88
CA THR A 6 4.29 -5.47 16.69
C THR A 6 3.43 -4.27 16.34
N ILE A 7 3.71 -3.09 16.92
CA ILE A 7 3.28 -1.83 16.32
C ILE A 7 4.34 -1.47 15.28
N PHE A 8 4.43 -2.29 14.22
CA PHE A 8 5.05 -1.82 13.00
C PHE A 8 4.19 -0.65 12.55
N CYS A 9 4.71 0.56 12.73
CA CYS A 9 3.97 1.78 12.48
C CYS A 9 3.69 1.80 10.98
N PHE A 10 2.48 1.39 10.56
CA PHE A 10 2.05 1.44 9.17
C PHE A 10 2.16 2.86 8.56
N SER A 11 2.42 3.85 9.40
CA SER A 11 2.87 5.20 9.10
C SER A 11 4.09 5.28 8.18
N ASP A 12 5.00 4.29 8.21
CA ASP A 12 6.24 4.27 7.41
C ASP A 12 6.12 3.42 6.14
N VAL A 13 4.94 2.85 5.85
CA VAL A 13 4.74 2.05 4.64
C VAL A 13 4.70 2.97 3.42
N ASP A 14 5.71 2.86 2.55
CA ASP A 14 5.72 3.57 1.27
C ASP A 14 4.72 2.93 0.30
N LEU A 15 3.55 3.55 0.21
CA LEU A 15 2.46 3.06 -0.63
C LEU A 15 2.82 3.08 -2.12
N SER A 16 3.82 3.86 -2.53
CA SER A 16 4.24 3.99 -3.93
C SER A 16 4.53 2.65 -4.60
N LYS A 17 5.12 1.70 -3.86
CA LYS A 17 5.45 0.35 -4.35
C LYS A 17 4.21 -0.50 -4.59
N TYR A 18 3.12 -0.21 -3.88
CA TYR A 18 1.87 -0.97 -3.96
C TYR A 18 0.81 -0.31 -4.84
N ILE A 19 1.01 0.93 -5.33
CA ILE A 19 0.04 1.63 -6.18
C ILE A 19 -0.36 0.78 -7.39
N LEU A 20 0.61 0.15 -8.07
CA LEU A 20 0.34 -0.72 -9.21
C LEU A 20 -0.54 -1.91 -8.83
N ALA A 21 -0.19 -2.62 -7.75
CA ALA A 21 -0.97 -3.77 -7.27
C ALA A 21 -2.37 -3.35 -6.81
N ILE A 22 -2.51 -2.21 -6.13
CA ILE A 22 -3.79 -1.66 -5.71
C ILE A 22 -4.63 -1.29 -6.94
N ALA A 23 -4.04 -0.63 -7.93
CA ALA A 23 -4.71 -0.26 -9.17
C ALA A 23 -5.21 -1.49 -9.92
N GLU A 24 -4.43 -2.57 -9.96
CA GLU A 24 -4.82 -3.83 -10.59
C GLU A 24 -6.01 -4.48 -9.87
N LEU A 25 -5.98 -4.53 -8.54
CA LEU A 25 -7.03 -5.13 -7.72
C LEU A 25 -8.34 -4.34 -7.73
N MET A 26 -8.31 -3.03 -8.02
CA MET A 26 -9.49 -2.17 -7.99
C MET A 26 -10.11 -1.99 -9.39
N GLU A 27 -11.44 -1.95 -9.43
CA GLU A 27 -12.19 -1.50 -10.60
C GLU A 27 -12.12 0.02 -10.74
N LEU A 28 -12.18 0.53 -11.98
CA LEU A 28 -12.08 1.96 -12.28
C LEU A 28 -13.11 2.80 -11.52
N ASP A 29 -14.36 2.34 -11.42
CA ASP A 29 -15.42 3.04 -10.68
C ASP A 29 -15.16 3.10 -9.17
N LYS A 30 -14.48 2.08 -8.62
CA LYS A 30 -14.07 2.06 -7.21
C LYS A 30 -12.92 3.03 -6.97
N VAL A 31 -11.95 3.09 -7.89
CA VAL A 31 -10.85 4.07 -7.82
C VAL A 31 -11.39 5.49 -7.86
N LYS A 32 -12.29 5.80 -8.81
CA LYS A 32 -12.96 7.12 -8.90
C LYS A 32 -13.68 7.50 -7.61
N LYS A 33 -14.50 6.59 -7.07
CA LYS A 33 -15.21 6.80 -5.81
C LYS A 33 -14.25 7.01 -4.64
N PHE A 34 -13.16 6.26 -4.62
CA PHE A 34 -12.12 6.39 -3.61
C PHE A 34 -11.45 7.77 -3.67
N VAL A 35 -10.89 8.17 -4.82
CA VAL A 35 -10.15 9.44 -4.91
C VAL A 35 -11.05 10.65 -4.67
N ARG A 36 -12.31 10.61 -5.14
CA ARG A 36 -13.32 11.62 -4.85
C ARG A 36 -13.60 11.77 -3.36
N LYS A 37 -13.80 10.65 -2.65
CA LYS A 37 -14.05 10.67 -1.19
C LYS A 37 -12.83 11.09 -0.37
N ASN A 38 -11.63 11.04 -0.94
CA ASN A 38 -10.39 11.41 -0.27
C ASN A 38 -9.81 12.75 -0.79
N GLY A 39 -10.64 13.60 -1.40
CA GLY A 39 -10.30 15.01 -1.64
C GLY A 39 -9.76 15.34 -3.03
N ILE A 40 -9.72 14.39 -3.97
CA ILE A 40 -9.39 14.70 -5.37
C ILE A 40 -10.63 15.29 -6.06
N SER A 41 -10.44 16.43 -6.74
CA SER A 41 -11.51 17.15 -7.42
C SER A 41 -12.00 16.42 -8.68
N GLU A 42 -13.28 16.62 -9.03
CA GLU A 42 -13.85 16.09 -10.27
C GLU A 42 -13.08 16.55 -11.50
N THR A 43 -12.66 17.82 -11.51
CA THR A 43 -11.83 18.37 -12.59
C THR A 43 -10.58 17.54 -12.80
N LYS A 44 -9.86 17.17 -11.72
CA LYS A 44 -8.65 16.38 -11.85
C LYS A 44 -8.93 14.95 -12.32
N ILE A 45 -10.03 14.36 -11.86
CA ILE A 45 -10.47 13.03 -12.29
C ILE A 45 -10.79 13.04 -13.79
N ASP A 46 -11.47 14.07 -14.29
CA ASP A 46 -11.84 14.19 -15.70
C ASP A 46 -10.64 14.51 -16.59
N GLU A 47 -9.69 15.34 -16.14
CA GLU A 47 -8.39 15.52 -16.80
C GLU A 47 -7.70 14.18 -17.02
N ILE A 48 -7.51 13.38 -15.95
CA ILE A 48 -6.84 12.07 -16.04
C ILE A 48 -7.60 11.12 -16.98
N LYS A 49 -8.94 11.15 -16.95
CA LYS A 49 -9.75 10.31 -17.86
C LYS A 49 -9.57 10.72 -19.31
N ASN A 50 -9.43 12.00 -19.60
CA ASN A 50 -9.22 12.50 -20.95
C ASN A 50 -7.81 12.21 -21.44
N ASP A 51 -6.80 12.44 -20.60
CA ASP A 51 -5.38 12.23 -20.93
C ASP A 51 -5.06 10.74 -21.21
N TYR A 52 -5.75 9.83 -20.51
CA TYR A 52 -5.53 8.39 -20.61
C TYR A 52 -6.77 7.63 -21.10
N PHE A 53 -7.57 8.21 -22.01
CA PHE A 53 -8.91 7.71 -22.33
C PHE A 53 -8.98 6.24 -22.77
N GLN A 54 -7.96 5.73 -23.48
CA GLN A 54 -7.90 4.32 -23.93
C GLN A 54 -7.29 3.38 -22.89
N ASN A 55 -6.56 3.91 -21.91
CA ASN A 55 -5.82 3.09 -20.96
C ASN A 55 -6.45 3.16 -19.57
N THR A 56 -7.41 2.27 -19.34
CA THR A 56 -8.09 2.15 -18.04
C THR A 56 -7.13 1.79 -16.91
N ALA A 57 -6.10 0.99 -17.17
CA ALA A 57 -5.10 0.66 -16.15
C ALA A 57 -4.32 1.91 -15.73
N GLU A 58 -3.86 2.69 -16.71
CA GLU A 58 -3.13 3.94 -16.47
C GLU A 58 -4.01 4.98 -15.77
N GLN A 59 -5.29 5.11 -16.14
CA GLN A 59 -6.23 5.98 -15.41
C GLN A 59 -6.28 5.64 -13.92
N LYS A 60 -6.35 4.34 -13.56
CA LYS A 60 -6.38 3.91 -12.16
C LYS A 60 -5.09 4.26 -11.43
N ILE A 61 -3.95 3.99 -12.07
CA ILE A 61 -2.61 4.27 -11.51
C ILE A 61 -2.46 5.76 -11.25
N GLN A 62 -2.75 6.59 -12.26
CA GLN A 62 -2.62 8.05 -12.17
C GLN A 62 -3.53 8.66 -11.11
N MET A 63 -4.78 8.19 -11.00
CA MET A 63 -5.69 8.64 -9.93
C MET A 63 -5.14 8.32 -8.53
N LEU A 64 -4.67 7.09 -8.32
CA LEU A 64 -4.11 6.67 -7.03
C LEU A 64 -2.80 7.39 -6.71
N GLN A 65 -1.97 7.66 -7.72
CA GLN A 65 -0.70 8.35 -7.56
C GLN A 65 -0.89 9.83 -7.22
N TRP A 66 -1.80 10.52 -7.90
CA TRP A 66 -2.19 11.88 -7.55
C TRP A 66 -2.75 11.97 -6.14
N TRP A 67 -3.61 11.02 -5.75
CA TRP A 67 -4.12 10.96 -4.39
C TRP A 67 -3.00 10.79 -3.36
N TYR A 68 -2.06 9.86 -3.59
CA TYR A 68 -0.94 9.63 -2.68
C TYR A 68 -0.04 10.88 -2.53
N GLN A 69 0.25 11.55 -3.65
CA GLN A 69 1.03 12.79 -3.66
C GLN A 69 0.31 13.93 -2.93
N SER A 70 -1.00 14.05 -3.13
CA SER A 70 -1.82 15.11 -2.51
C SER A 70 -2.01 14.91 -1.00
N HIS A 71 -2.10 13.66 -0.53
CA HIS A 71 -2.34 13.36 0.89
C HIS A 71 -1.05 13.37 1.71
N GLY A 72 0.09 13.07 1.08
CA GLY A 72 1.37 12.88 1.75
C GLY A 72 1.54 11.44 2.24
N LYS A 73 2.80 11.04 2.44
CA LYS A 73 3.16 9.65 2.76
C LYS A 73 2.66 9.20 4.14
N LYS A 74 2.65 10.13 5.10
CA LYS A 74 2.24 9.87 6.49
C LYS A 74 0.75 9.53 6.52
N ASP A 75 0.41 8.41 7.15
CA ASP A 75 -0.96 7.89 7.29
C ASP A 75 -1.69 7.49 5.99
N ALA A 76 -1.04 7.59 4.82
CA ALA A 76 -1.65 7.24 3.53
C ALA A 76 -2.26 5.83 3.53
N TYR A 77 -1.51 4.85 4.05
CA TYR A 77 -1.99 3.48 4.17
C TYR A 77 -3.21 3.37 5.10
N HIS A 78 -3.19 4.04 6.25
CA HIS A 78 -4.33 4.03 7.17
C HIS A 78 -5.58 4.65 6.51
N THR A 79 -5.41 5.78 5.83
CA THR A 79 -6.48 6.43 5.06
C THR A 79 -7.01 5.53 3.95
N LEU A 80 -6.13 4.82 3.22
CA LEU A 80 -6.52 3.86 2.19
C LEU A 80 -7.46 2.79 2.77
N ILE A 81 -7.00 2.06 3.80
CA ILE A 81 -7.78 0.97 4.41
C ILE A 81 -9.11 1.47 4.98
N LYS A 82 -9.09 2.61 5.68
CA LYS A 82 -10.29 3.21 6.27
C LYS A 82 -11.30 3.63 5.19
N SER A 83 -10.83 4.25 4.11
CA SER A 83 -11.68 4.71 3.03
C SER A 83 -12.23 3.56 2.18
N LEU A 84 -11.45 2.50 1.95
CA LEU A 84 -11.91 1.27 1.31
C LEU A 84 -13.05 0.61 2.10
N LYS A 85 -12.90 0.50 3.42
CA LYS A 85 -13.98 0.00 4.30
C LYS A 85 -15.23 0.87 4.24
N LYS A 86 -15.08 2.20 4.18
CA LYS A 86 -16.20 3.16 4.02
C LYS A 86 -16.93 3.08 2.68
N ILE A 87 -16.36 2.47 1.65
CA ILE A 87 -17.02 2.25 0.35
C ILE A 87 -17.47 0.79 0.16
N ASN A 88 -17.54 0.02 1.26
CA ASN A 88 -17.87 -1.40 1.28
C ASN A 88 -16.92 -2.27 0.45
N CYS A 89 -15.66 -1.86 0.32
CA CYS A 89 -14.60 -2.61 -0.34
C CYS A 89 -13.71 -3.32 0.70
N CYS A 90 -14.31 -4.00 1.67
CA CYS A 90 -13.60 -4.65 2.78
C CYS A 90 -12.64 -5.75 2.29
N ALA A 91 -13.08 -6.60 1.36
CA ALA A 91 -12.23 -7.66 0.80
C ALA A 91 -10.99 -7.11 0.06
N LEU A 92 -11.12 -5.94 -0.58
CA LEU A 92 -9.97 -5.26 -1.20
C LEU A 92 -9.03 -4.71 -0.14
N ALA A 93 -9.57 -4.13 0.93
CA ALA A 93 -8.77 -3.66 2.05
C ALA A 93 -7.95 -4.81 2.66
N GLU A 94 -8.59 -5.94 2.96
CA GLU A 94 -7.94 -7.13 3.52
C GLU A 94 -6.82 -7.65 2.60
N ARG A 95 -7.09 -7.78 1.30
CA ARG A 95 -6.06 -8.19 0.32
C ARG A 95 -4.85 -7.25 0.29
N ILE A 96 -5.07 -5.94 0.35
CA ILE A 96 -3.97 -4.97 0.38
C ILE A 96 -3.19 -5.10 1.69
N GLN A 97 -3.88 -5.32 2.82
CA GLN A 97 -3.22 -5.56 4.10
C GLN A 97 -2.34 -6.81 4.07
N ASP A 98 -2.82 -7.90 3.46
CA ASP A 98 -2.06 -9.15 3.33
C ASP A 98 -0.80 -8.98 2.47
N ILE A 99 -0.89 -8.25 1.34
CA ILE A 99 0.25 -7.97 0.47
C ILE A 99 1.34 -7.21 1.25
N VAL A 100 0.95 -6.14 1.93
CA VAL A 100 1.89 -5.30 2.70
C VAL A 100 2.50 -6.09 3.86
N MET A 101 1.68 -6.85 4.60
CA MET A 101 2.16 -7.63 5.75
C MET A 101 3.08 -8.77 5.32
N LYS A 102 2.80 -9.43 4.20
CA LYS A 102 3.67 -10.49 3.65
C LYS A 102 5.01 -9.92 3.21
N ASP A 103 5.02 -8.75 2.57
CA ASP A 103 6.24 -8.08 2.13
C ASP A 103 7.14 -7.70 3.33
N ILE A 104 6.56 -7.07 4.36
CA ILE A 104 7.28 -6.72 5.60
C ILE A 104 7.86 -7.97 6.28
N LYS A 105 7.06 -9.05 6.39
CA LYS A 105 7.52 -10.30 7.01
C LYS A 105 8.67 -10.93 6.23
N ASN A 106 8.62 -10.89 4.90
CA ASN A 106 9.67 -11.43 4.05
C ASN A 106 10.98 -10.65 4.24
N SER A 107 10.93 -9.31 4.24
CA SER A 107 12.11 -8.46 4.47
C SER A 107 12.78 -8.67 5.85
N THR A 108 12.02 -9.14 6.85
CA THR A 108 12.55 -9.40 8.21
C THR A 108 13.15 -10.80 8.35
N SER A 109 12.77 -11.75 7.48
CA SER A 109 13.18 -13.15 7.56
C SER A 109 14.56 -13.40 6.95
N ASP A 110 15.00 -12.54 6.02
CA ASP A 110 16.31 -12.66 5.37
C ASP A 110 17.49 -12.26 6.27
N ASN A 111 17.25 -11.58 7.41
CA ASN A 111 18.31 -11.08 8.29
C ASN A 111 18.68 -12.01 9.47
N ARG A 112 18.19 -13.25 9.52
CA ARG A 112 18.46 -14.18 10.66
C ARG A 112 19.39 -15.35 10.35
N ASN A 113 20.04 -15.37 9.20
CA ASN A 113 20.78 -16.55 8.74
C ASN A 113 22.32 -16.36 8.65
N GLU A 114 22.94 -15.52 9.48
CA GLU A 114 24.41 -15.32 9.45
C GLU A 114 25.07 -15.30 10.85
N ASN A 115 24.65 -16.16 11.79
CA ASN A 115 25.32 -16.24 13.09
C ASN A 115 25.49 -17.70 13.60
N GLU A 116 25.90 -18.64 12.75
CA GLU A 116 26.43 -19.94 13.20
C GLU A 116 27.66 -20.33 12.37
N SER A 117 28.76 -19.62 12.59
CA SER A 117 30.09 -20.12 12.21
C SER A 117 31.11 -19.58 13.21
N GLU A 118 31.97 -20.50 13.66
CA GLU A 118 33.14 -20.30 14.53
C GLU A 118 32.91 -20.42 16.05
N ASN A 119 32.61 -21.64 16.50
CA ASN A 119 33.24 -22.17 17.71
C ASN A 119 33.76 -23.59 17.46
N TYR A 120 34.87 -23.69 16.73
CA TYR A 120 35.72 -24.89 16.68
C TYR A 120 37.18 -24.48 16.91
N LEU A 121 37.48 -23.93 18.09
CA LEU A 121 38.85 -23.77 18.58
C LEU A 121 38.87 -23.80 20.11
N SER A 122 38.41 -24.90 20.72
CA SER A 122 38.92 -25.32 22.03
C SER A 122 38.44 -26.71 22.42
N SER A 123 39.31 -27.69 22.27
CA SER A 123 39.42 -28.95 23.04
C SER A 123 40.63 -29.66 22.43
N SER A 124 41.83 -29.32 22.93
CA SER A 124 42.63 -30.12 23.87
C SER A 124 43.40 -31.24 23.17
#